data_AF-K1S5Q8-F1
#
_entry.id   AF-K1S5Q8-F1
#
_cell.length_a   1.000
_cell.length_b   1.000
_cell.length_c   1.000
_cell.angle_alpha   90.00
_cell.angle_beta   90.00
_cell.angle_gamma   90.00
#
_symmetry.space_group_name_H-M   'P 1'
#
loop_
_entity.id
_entity.type
_entity.pdbx_description
1 polymer ?
#
loop_
_entity_poly.entity_id
_entity_poly.type
_entity_poly.pdbx_seq_one_letter_code
_entity_poly.pdbx_strand_id
1 'polypeptide(L)'
;PTIMKDTRRENLANITITCTDNIKSRLDLWNILKAVPISEYRSHETPLYWMDFGNTQDTGQVILGTVPKKIRQPASKLYETVESLKVITRYVKYEKVKEKDSGPSCSLAEALEKQDLFINSTLAQLGCNILWKMFRNGMIEHHGLYLNLSTMKMNPITV
;
A
#
# COMPACT_ATOMS: atom_id res chain seq x y z
N PRO A 1 17.72 -10.52 12.65
CA PRO A 1 18.12 -9.19 12.15
C PRO A 1 17.61 -8.09 13.09
N THR A 2 18.48 -7.15 13.44
CA THR A 2 18.35 -6.10 14.46
C THR A 2 17.15 -5.15 14.27
N ILE A 3 16.43 -5.26 13.15
CA ILE A 3 15.27 -4.44 12.76
C ILE A 3 14.01 -4.79 13.59
N MET A 4 13.88 -6.02 14.12
CA MET A 4 12.71 -6.41 14.91
C MET A 4 12.70 -5.86 16.35
N LYS A 5 13.78 -5.24 16.83
CA LYS A 5 13.91 -4.85 18.24
C LYS A 5 13.16 -3.57 18.62
N ASP A 6 12.68 -2.78 17.66
CA ASP A 6 12.08 -1.46 17.94
C ASP A 6 10.70 -1.25 17.30
N THR A 7 10.04 -2.31 16.82
CA THR A 7 8.60 -2.23 16.52
C THR A 7 7.83 -2.30 17.82
N ARG A 8 7.87 -1.21 18.58
CA ARG A 8 7.08 -1.06 19.79
C ARG A 8 5.60 -1.13 19.38
N ARG A 9 4.78 -1.86 20.14
CA ARG A 9 3.36 -2.04 19.83
C ARG A 9 2.59 -0.72 19.68
N GLU A 10 3.07 0.33 20.35
CA GLU A 10 2.57 1.71 20.25
C GLU A 10 2.67 2.32 18.84
N ASN A 11 3.51 1.78 17.95
CA ASN A 11 3.66 2.23 16.57
C ASN A 11 2.85 1.41 15.56
N LEU A 12 1.96 0.53 16.02
CA LEU A 12 1.11 -0.30 15.16
C LEU A 12 -0.27 0.30 14.99
N ALA A 13 -0.88 0.02 13.83
CA ALA A 13 -2.21 0.48 13.47
C ALA A 13 -2.90 -0.57 12.59
N ASN A 14 -4.23 -0.55 12.55
CA ASN A 14 -5.00 -1.47 11.70
C ASN A 14 -4.77 -1.25 10.21
N ILE A 15 -4.48 -0.01 9.80
CA ILE A 15 -4.16 0.36 8.42
C ILE A 15 -2.83 1.10 8.44
N THR A 16 -1.82 0.51 7.82
CA THR A 16 -0.52 1.16 7.60
C THR A 16 -0.50 1.76 6.20
N ILE A 17 -0.14 3.03 6.07
CA ILE A 17 -0.04 3.73 4.78
C ILE A 17 1.43 4.11 4.56
N THR A 18 1.97 3.80 3.38
CA THR A 18 3.39 4.02 3.08
C THR A 18 3.59 4.69 1.73
N CYS A 19 4.58 5.59 1.66
CA CYS A 19 5.07 6.20 0.45
C CYS A 19 6.60 6.03 0.41
N THR A 20 7.07 4.80 0.15
CA THR A 20 8.52 4.49 0.22
C THR A 20 9.21 4.87 -1.08
N ASP A 21 10.39 5.48 -0.96
CA ASP A 21 11.23 5.94 -2.05
C ASP A 21 12.03 4.81 -2.74
N ASN A 22 12.19 3.66 -2.10
CA ASN A 22 12.96 2.55 -2.66
C ASN A 22 12.36 1.17 -2.35
N ILE A 23 12.78 0.17 -3.15
CA ILE A 23 12.28 -1.21 -3.08
C ILE A 23 12.68 -1.89 -1.78
N LYS A 24 13.89 -1.65 -1.29
CA LYS A 24 14.40 -2.26 -0.06
C LYS A 24 13.55 -1.86 1.14
N SER A 25 13.31 -0.56 1.32
CA SER A 25 12.42 -0.04 2.37
C SER A 25 11.02 -0.65 2.30
N ARG A 26 10.45 -0.77 1.09
CA ARG A 26 9.14 -1.41 0.88
C ARG A 26 9.13 -2.88 1.30
N LEU A 27 10.17 -3.64 0.95
CA LEU A 27 10.31 -5.05 1.31
C LEU A 27 10.55 -5.23 2.82
N ASP A 28 11.38 -4.37 3.42
CA ASP A 28 11.64 -4.38 4.86
C ASP A 28 10.38 -4.08 5.66
N LEU A 29 9.57 -3.08 5.24
CA LEU A 29 8.27 -2.79 5.84
C LEU A 29 7.32 -3.99 5.72
N TRP A 30 7.24 -4.62 4.56
CA TRP A 30 6.42 -5.82 4.39
C TRP A 30 6.88 -6.95 5.33
N ASN A 31 8.18 -7.14 5.49
CA ASN A 31 8.75 -8.13 6.39
C ASN A 31 8.42 -7.84 7.86
N ILE A 32 8.39 -6.58 8.26
CA ILE A 32 7.97 -6.16 9.61
C ILE A 32 6.48 -6.45 9.80
N LEU A 33 5.62 -5.92 8.93
CA LEU A 33 4.15 -6.02 9.05
C LEU A 33 3.68 -7.48 9.12
N LYS A 34 4.22 -8.36 8.26
CA LYS A 34 3.82 -9.77 8.23
C LYS A 34 4.34 -10.59 9.42
N ALA A 35 5.35 -10.09 10.13
CA ALA A 35 5.96 -10.78 11.26
C ALA A 35 5.31 -10.40 12.61
N VAL A 36 4.47 -9.36 12.63
CA VAL A 36 3.71 -8.97 13.82
C VAL A 36 2.71 -10.08 14.17
N PRO A 37 2.76 -10.65 15.40
CA PRO A 37 1.79 -11.62 15.84
C PRO A 37 0.39 -11.01 15.91
N ILE A 38 -0.60 -11.70 15.34
CA ILE A 38 -2.00 -11.30 15.42
C ILE A 38 -2.52 -11.70 16.81
N SER A 39 -2.74 -10.73 17.68
CA SER A 39 -3.33 -10.97 19.01
C SER A 39 -4.85 -11.13 18.91
N GLU A 40 -5.52 -10.13 18.34
CA GLU A 40 -6.96 -10.11 18.12
C GLU A 40 -7.31 -9.17 16.95
N TYR A 41 -8.24 -9.58 16.08
CA TYR A 41 -8.66 -8.76 14.92
C TYR A 41 -9.28 -7.41 15.28
N ARG A 42 -9.69 -7.22 16.55
CA ARG A 42 -10.28 -5.97 17.05
C ARG A 42 -9.26 -5.06 17.76
N SER A 43 -8.05 -5.55 18.02
CA SER A 43 -7.01 -4.74 18.64
C SER A 43 -6.48 -3.71 17.65
N HIS A 44 -6.29 -2.46 18.09
CA HIS A 44 -5.65 -1.42 17.29
C HIS A 44 -4.18 -1.75 16.96
N GLU A 45 -3.57 -2.65 17.73
CA GLU A 45 -2.18 -3.11 17.53
C GLU A 45 -2.06 -4.12 16.38
N THR A 46 -3.17 -4.64 15.84
CA THR A 46 -3.14 -5.67 14.79
C THR A 46 -3.07 -5.00 13.41
N PRO A 47 -1.97 -5.16 12.64
CA PRO A 47 -1.91 -4.67 11.27
C PRO A 47 -2.82 -5.53 10.38
N LEU A 48 -3.93 -4.96 9.92
CA LEU A 48 -4.91 -5.65 9.09
C LEU A 48 -4.68 -5.37 7.61
N TYR A 49 -4.43 -4.11 7.29
CA TYR A 49 -4.26 -3.64 5.92
C TYR A 49 -2.99 -2.82 5.76
N TRP A 50 -2.40 -2.93 4.58
CA TRP A 50 -1.28 -2.11 4.15
C TRP A 50 -1.62 -1.44 2.82
N MET A 51 -1.64 -0.12 2.81
CA MET A 51 -1.82 0.69 1.61
C MET A 51 -0.48 1.27 1.17
N ASP A 52 0.05 0.77 0.06
CA ASP A 52 1.30 1.25 -0.50
C ASP A 52 1.04 2.21 -1.66
N PHE A 53 1.70 3.36 -1.59
CA PHE A 53 1.76 4.34 -2.66
C PHE A 53 3.17 4.30 -3.26
N GLY A 54 3.23 4.46 -4.57
CA GLY A 54 4.48 4.72 -5.26
C GLY A 54 4.22 5.43 -6.57
N ASN A 55 5.21 6.18 -7.01
CA ASN A 55 5.12 6.97 -8.22
C ASN A 55 6.49 7.14 -8.86
N THR A 56 6.47 7.34 -10.16
CA THR A 56 7.55 7.95 -10.94
C THR A 56 7.20 9.43 -11.14
N GLN A 57 7.69 10.03 -12.22
CA GLN A 57 7.37 11.40 -12.59
C GLN A 57 5.88 11.59 -12.92
N ASP A 58 5.34 10.73 -13.77
CA ASP A 58 4.04 10.86 -14.42
C ASP A 58 3.15 9.62 -14.25
N THR A 59 3.68 8.56 -13.64
CA THR A 59 2.93 7.32 -13.34
C THR A 59 2.97 6.99 -11.87
N GLY A 60 2.04 6.15 -11.42
CA GLY A 60 2.12 5.59 -10.08
C GLY A 60 1.01 4.61 -9.77
N GLN A 61 0.99 4.17 -8.53
CA GLN A 61 0.04 3.18 -8.03
C GLN A 61 -0.39 3.48 -6.61
N VAL A 62 -1.58 3.00 -6.29
CA VAL A 62 -2.06 2.84 -4.91
C VAL A 62 -2.56 1.41 -4.78
N ILE A 63 -2.07 0.64 -3.80
CA ILE A 63 -2.51 -0.74 -3.57
C ILE A 63 -2.77 -0.97 -2.08
N LEU A 64 -4.01 -1.28 -1.75
CA LEU A 64 -4.46 -1.74 -0.44
C LEU A 64 -4.46 -3.26 -0.39
N GLY A 65 -3.56 -3.86 0.38
CA GLY A 65 -3.48 -5.30 0.58
C GLY A 65 -3.80 -5.72 2.01
N THR A 66 -4.06 -7.02 2.19
CA THR A 66 -4.28 -7.64 3.50
C THR A 66 -2.94 -8.12 4.06
N VAL A 67 -2.65 -7.77 5.32
CA VAL A 67 -1.43 -8.20 6.01
C VAL A 67 -1.55 -9.64 6.53
N PRO A 68 -2.61 -10.02 7.28
CA PRO A 68 -2.87 -11.42 7.61
C PRO A 68 -3.09 -12.28 6.37
N LYS A 69 -2.87 -13.59 6.49
CA LYS A 69 -3.20 -14.52 5.40
C LYS A 69 -4.69 -14.45 5.02
N LYS A 70 -5.55 -14.33 6.03
CA LYS A 70 -7.02 -14.24 5.90
C LYS A 70 -7.58 -13.30 6.97
N ILE A 71 -8.55 -12.48 6.58
CA ILE A 71 -9.42 -11.73 7.48
C ILE A 71 -10.83 -12.29 7.34
N ARG A 72 -11.42 -12.71 8.47
CA ARG A 72 -12.80 -13.21 8.50
C ARG A 72 -13.75 -12.12 8.01
N GLN A 73 -14.53 -12.44 6.98
CA GLN A 73 -15.52 -11.56 6.40
C GLN A 73 -16.90 -11.77 7.05
N PRO A 74 -17.77 -10.74 7.06
CA PRO A 74 -19.15 -10.91 7.50
C PRO A 74 -19.90 -11.87 6.57
N ALA A 75 -20.89 -12.59 7.11
CA ALA A 75 -21.74 -13.43 6.28
C ALA A 75 -22.58 -12.54 5.34
N SER A 76 -22.48 -12.78 4.04
CA SER A 76 -23.21 -12.03 3.01
C SER A 76 -23.99 -12.98 2.12
N LYS A 77 -25.24 -12.64 1.83
CA LYS A 77 -26.07 -13.30 0.79
C LYS A 77 -26.10 -12.52 -0.53
N LEU A 78 -25.62 -11.27 -0.50
CA LEU A 78 -25.69 -10.33 -1.64
C LEU A 78 -24.38 -10.28 -2.42
N TYR A 79 -23.26 -10.53 -1.74
CA TYR A 79 -21.92 -10.40 -2.31
C TYR A 79 -21.05 -11.60 -1.93
N GLU A 80 -20.20 -12.03 -2.86
CA GLU A 80 -19.10 -12.93 -2.55
C GLU A 80 -18.01 -12.17 -1.78
N THR A 81 -17.62 -12.69 -0.63
CA THR A 81 -16.67 -12.01 0.24
C THR A 81 -15.23 -12.43 -0.06
N VAL A 82 -14.31 -11.48 -0.12
CA VAL A 82 -12.88 -11.74 -0.30
C VAL A 82 -12.14 -11.61 1.02
N GLU A 83 -11.50 -12.71 1.46
CA GLU A 83 -10.80 -12.78 2.75
C GLU A 83 -9.34 -12.32 2.70
N SER A 84 -8.78 -12.08 1.52
CA SER A 84 -7.37 -11.73 1.33
C SER A 84 -7.14 -10.91 0.06
N LEU A 85 -6.58 -9.72 0.22
CA LEU A 85 -6.18 -8.83 -0.86
C LEU A 85 -4.66 -8.90 -1.06
N LYS A 86 -4.23 -8.99 -2.32
CA LYS A 86 -2.81 -9.00 -2.67
C LYS A 86 -2.16 -7.66 -2.29
N VAL A 87 -1.02 -7.71 -1.59
CA VAL A 87 -0.15 -6.55 -1.35
C VAL A 87 0.71 -6.24 -2.59
N ILE A 88 1.28 -5.03 -2.67
CA ILE A 88 2.16 -4.59 -3.77
C ILE A 88 3.27 -5.61 -4.10
N THR A 89 3.82 -6.28 -3.08
CA THR A 89 4.91 -7.25 -3.26
C THR A 89 4.50 -8.53 -3.96
N ARG A 90 3.19 -8.73 -4.21
CA ARG A 90 2.65 -9.83 -5.02
C ARG A 90 2.42 -9.43 -6.48
N TYR A 91 2.39 -8.13 -6.79
CA TYR A 91 2.21 -7.60 -8.15
C TYR A 91 3.55 -7.39 -8.86
N VAL A 92 4.62 -7.09 -8.12
CA VAL A 92 5.95 -6.81 -8.68
C VAL A 92 6.91 -7.95 -8.36
N LYS A 93 7.60 -8.48 -9.37
CA LYS A 93 8.69 -9.44 -9.19
C LYS A 93 10.01 -8.71 -8.98
N TYR A 94 10.35 -8.43 -7.72
CA TYR A 94 11.53 -7.64 -7.36
C TYR A 94 12.88 -8.31 -7.68
N GLU A 95 12.92 -9.62 -7.92
CA GLU A 95 14.13 -10.35 -8.35
C GLU A 95 14.73 -9.82 -9.67
N LYS A 96 13.93 -9.07 -10.45
CA LYS A 96 14.34 -8.51 -11.75
C LYS A 96 14.68 -7.02 -11.70
N VAL A 97 14.49 -6.34 -10.57
CA VAL A 97 14.69 -4.90 -10.49
C VAL A 97 16.11 -4.60 -10.03
N LYS A 98 16.90 -3.94 -10.90
CA LYS A 98 18.25 -3.51 -10.56
C LYS A 98 18.17 -2.28 -9.64
N GLU A 99 18.89 -2.29 -8.52
CA GLU A 99 18.96 -1.16 -7.56
C GLU A 99 19.39 0.18 -8.19
N LYS A 100 19.94 0.18 -9.41
CA LYS A 100 20.43 1.38 -10.10
C LYS A 100 19.34 2.42 -10.44
N ASP A 101 18.07 2.04 -10.43
CA ASP A 101 16.95 2.98 -10.64
C ASP A 101 16.50 3.67 -9.32
N SER A 102 17.08 3.27 -8.18
CA SER A 102 16.87 3.90 -6.87
C SER A 102 18.01 4.88 -6.57
N GLY A 103 18.11 5.95 -7.39
CA GLY A 103 19.09 7.02 -7.14
C GLY A 103 18.80 7.76 -5.82
N PRO A 104 19.81 8.31 -5.13
CA PRO A 104 19.62 8.94 -3.83
C PRO A 104 18.71 10.17 -3.93
N SER A 105 17.67 10.19 -3.10
CA SER A 105 16.72 11.28 -2.87
C SER A 105 17.35 12.33 -1.94
N CYS A 106 18.48 12.93 -2.36
CA CYS A 106 19.27 13.80 -1.49
C CYS A 106 19.04 15.31 -1.67
N SER A 107 18.08 15.75 -2.49
CA SER A 107 17.62 17.15 -2.46
C SER A 107 16.13 17.28 -2.79
N LEU A 108 15.45 18.21 -2.12
CA LEU A 108 14.03 18.54 -2.36
C LEU A 108 13.80 19.05 -3.79
N ALA A 109 14.76 19.79 -4.35
CA ALA A 109 14.69 20.32 -5.71
C ALA A 109 14.80 19.23 -6.78
N GLU A 110 15.74 18.27 -6.64
CA GLU A 110 15.81 17.13 -7.57
C GLU A 110 14.62 16.17 -7.40
N ALA A 111 14.03 16.08 -6.21
CA ALA A 111 12.80 15.33 -5.98
C ALA A 111 11.59 16.00 -6.65
N LEU A 112 11.54 17.34 -6.68
CA LEU A 112 10.55 18.13 -7.41
C LEU A 112 10.74 18.04 -8.93
N GLU A 113 11.97 17.97 -9.44
CA GLU A 113 12.20 17.77 -10.90
C GLU A 113 11.86 16.35 -11.37
N LYS A 114 11.98 15.35 -10.49
CA LYS A 114 11.64 13.95 -10.79
C LYS A 114 10.15 13.64 -10.67
N GLN A 115 9.32 14.57 -10.20
CA GLN A 115 7.89 14.37 -9.96
C GLN A 115 7.08 15.47 -10.62
N ASP A 116 6.11 15.11 -11.46
CA ASP A 116 5.17 16.10 -11.97
C ASP A 116 4.30 16.62 -10.81
N LEU A 117 3.97 17.91 -10.82
CA LEU A 117 3.38 18.64 -9.69
C LEU A 117 2.13 17.97 -9.13
N PHE A 118 1.39 17.22 -9.96
CA PHE A 118 0.09 16.65 -9.61
C PHE A 118 0.08 15.14 -9.38
N ILE A 119 1.19 14.40 -9.57
CA ILE A 119 1.14 12.93 -9.45
C ILE A 119 0.82 12.49 -8.03
N ASN A 120 1.50 13.08 -7.03
CA ASN A 120 1.32 12.71 -5.63
C ASN A 120 -0.07 13.09 -5.10
N SER A 121 -0.52 14.30 -5.41
CA SER A 121 -1.83 14.79 -4.95
C SER A 121 -2.97 13.97 -5.56
N THR A 122 -2.86 13.63 -6.84
CA THR A 122 -3.83 12.77 -7.52
C THR A 122 -3.85 11.36 -6.90
N LEU A 123 -2.70 10.73 -6.72
CA LEU A 123 -2.63 9.40 -6.08
C LEU A 123 -3.18 9.43 -4.65
N ALA A 124 -2.80 10.42 -3.84
CA ALA A 124 -3.30 10.59 -2.48
C ALA A 124 -4.83 10.71 -2.45
N GLN A 125 -5.42 11.53 -3.32
CA GLN A 125 -6.88 11.67 -3.43
C GLN A 125 -7.55 10.34 -3.83
N LEU A 126 -6.98 9.62 -4.80
CA LEU A 126 -7.52 8.33 -5.24
C LEU A 126 -7.44 7.27 -4.13
N GLY A 127 -6.34 7.24 -3.36
CA GLY A 127 -6.21 6.35 -2.20
C GLY A 127 -7.17 6.70 -1.08
N CYS A 128 -7.33 7.99 -0.76
CA CYS A 128 -8.35 8.46 0.17
C CYS A 128 -9.76 8.05 -0.26
N ASN A 129 -10.06 8.04 -1.56
CA ASN A 129 -11.35 7.58 -2.07
C ASN A 129 -11.59 6.08 -1.84
N ILE A 130 -10.56 5.23 -1.97
CA ILE A 130 -10.66 3.80 -1.62
C ILE A 130 -10.98 3.64 -0.12
N LEU A 131 -10.26 4.35 0.75
CA LEU A 131 -10.49 4.33 2.19
C LEU A 131 -11.88 4.87 2.55
N TRP A 132 -12.31 5.96 1.92
CA TRP A 132 -13.64 6.51 2.10
C TRP A 132 -14.73 5.49 1.77
N LYS A 133 -14.64 4.80 0.62
CA LYS A 133 -15.58 3.73 0.26
C LYS A 133 -15.57 2.59 1.28
N MET A 134 -14.38 2.17 1.72
CA MET A 134 -14.24 1.15 2.76
C MET A 134 -14.97 1.54 4.05
N PHE A 135 -14.73 2.74 4.56
CA PHE A 135 -15.34 3.18 5.83
C PHE A 135 -16.83 3.48 5.69
N ARG A 136 -17.24 4.08 4.56
CA ARG A 136 -18.62 4.50 4.35
C ARG A 136 -19.55 3.32 4.11
N ASN A 137 -19.11 2.35 3.33
CA ASN A 137 -19.94 1.24 2.85
C ASN A 137 -19.65 -0.08 3.57
N GLY A 138 -18.53 -0.18 4.29
CA GLY A 138 -18.05 -1.45 4.87
C GLY A 138 -17.56 -2.45 3.82
N MET A 139 -17.40 -2.02 2.56
CA MET A 139 -16.93 -2.84 1.45
C MET A 139 -16.20 -1.99 0.40
N ILE A 140 -15.40 -2.65 -0.43
CA ILE A 140 -14.71 -2.04 -1.58
C ILE A 140 -14.83 -2.95 -2.81
N GLU A 141 -14.94 -2.33 -3.98
CA GLU A 141 -14.92 -3.02 -5.28
C GLU A 141 -13.55 -2.95 -5.95
N HIS A 142 -12.76 -1.95 -5.56
CA HIS A 142 -11.41 -1.72 -6.02
C HIS A 142 -10.49 -1.56 -4.83
N HIS A 143 -9.43 -2.37 -4.80
CA HIS A 143 -8.43 -2.32 -3.75
C HIS A 143 -7.15 -1.61 -4.19
N GLY A 144 -7.11 -1.09 -5.41
CA GLY A 144 -5.99 -0.31 -5.89
C GLY A 144 -6.21 0.20 -7.30
N LEU A 145 -5.18 0.82 -7.85
CA LEU A 145 -5.14 1.32 -9.22
C LEU A 145 -3.70 1.61 -9.66
N TYR A 146 -3.54 1.68 -10.98
CA TYR A 146 -2.40 2.30 -11.64
C TYR A 146 -2.85 3.57 -12.36
N LEU A 147 -2.05 4.62 -12.26
CA LEU A 147 -2.28 5.92 -12.88
C LEU A 147 -1.14 6.25 -13.83
N ASN A 148 -1.46 6.81 -14.99
CA ASN A 148 -0.50 7.41 -15.90
C ASN A 148 -1.07 8.75 -16.39
N LEU A 149 -0.49 9.86 -15.93
CA LEU A 149 -0.91 11.21 -16.26
C LEU A 149 -0.55 11.59 -17.70
N SER A 150 0.58 11.11 -18.24
CA SER A 150 0.98 11.36 -19.63
C SER A 150 -0.04 10.84 -20.65
N THR A 151 -0.68 9.71 -20.35
CA THR A 151 -1.73 9.11 -21.19
C THR A 151 -3.13 9.38 -20.69
N MET A 152 -3.27 10.07 -19.55
CA MET A 152 -4.53 10.31 -18.84
C MET A 152 -5.33 9.02 -18.57
N LYS A 153 -4.64 7.90 -18.32
CA LYS A 153 -5.26 6.59 -18.06
C LYS A 153 -5.19 6.20 -16.59
N MET A 154 -6.30 5.68 -16.07
CA MET A 154 -6.40 5.04 -14.77
C MET A 154 -6.91 3.61 -14.95
N ASN A 155 -6.16 2.64 -14.42
CA ASN A 155 -6.52 1.22 -14.47
C ASN A 155 -6.79 0.73 -13.05
N PRO A 156 -8.05 0.43 -12.69
CA PRO A 156 -8.38 -0.06 -11.36
C PRO A 156 -7.90 -1.50 -11.16
N ILE A 157 -7.62 -1.86 -9.91
CA ILE A 157 -7.42 -3.24 -9.46
C ILE A 157 -8.66 -3.65 -8.68
N THR A 158 -9.45 -4.53 -9.27
CA THR A 158 -10.69 -5.05 -8.66
C THR A 158 -10.39 -6.04 -7.55
N VAL A 159 -11.32 -6.11 -6.60
CA VAL A 159 -11.37 -7.18 -5.58
C VAL A 159 -11.75 -8.50 -6.22
#